data_AF-A0A3D3DWR2-F1
#
_entry.id   AF-A0A3D3DWR2-F1
#
_cell.length_a   1.000
_cell.length_b   1.000
_cell.length_c   1.000
_cell.angle_alpha   90.00
_cell.angle_beta   90.00
_cell.angle_gamma   90.00
#
_symmetry.space_group_name_H-M   'P 1'
#
loop_
_entity.id
_entity.type
_entity.pdbx_description
1 polymer ?
#
loop_
_entity_poly.entity_id
_entity_poly.type
_entity_poly.pdbx_seq_one_letter_code
_entity_poly.pdbx_strand_id
1 'polypeptide(L)'
;MPNGDHILSTFNDAQRALKEATLTMGAGAQRNLEHAVRGLFQRNKEFCNQAIADDEDEDKLEIEIDRMGMNLIIKFRPVAA
;
A
#
# COMPACT_ATOMS: atom_id res chain seq x y z
N MET A 1 14.31 -24.67 -22.17
CA MET A 1 14.73 -24.03 -20.90
C MET A 1 13.70 -22.96 -20.58
N PRO A 2 13.22 -22.79 -19.35
CA PRO A 2 12.32 -21.69 -19.04
C PRO A 2 13.15 -20.39 -19.20
N ASN A 3 12.70 -19.50 -20.09
CA ASN A 3 13.44 -18.29 -20.47
C ASN A 3 13.55 -17.33 -19.27
N GLY A 4 14.78 -17.06 -18.81
CA GLY A 4 15.07 -16.18 -17.67
C GLY A 4 14.46 -14.78 -17.79
N ASP A 5 14.28 -14.28 -19.02
CA ASP A 5 13.63 -13.00 -19.32
C ASP A 5 12.19 -12.91 -18.79
N HIS A 6 11.41 -14.00 -18.88
CA HIS A 6 10.02 -13.98 -18.39
C HIS A 6 9.94 -13.94 -16.87
N ILE A 7 10.87 -14.62 -16.17
CA ILE A 7 10.90 -14.63 -14.71
C ILE A 7 11.28 -13.24 -14.18
N LEU A 8 12.29 -12.60 -14.78
CA LEU A 8 12.72 -11.25 -14.40
C LEU A 8 11.65 -10.20 -14.69
N SER A 9 10.98 -10.27 -15.86
CA SER A 9 9.85 -9.39 -16.18
C SER A 9 8.72 -9.52 -15.15
N THR A 10 8.34 -10.76 -14.82
CA THR A 10 7.25 -11.01 -13.85
C THR A 10 7.62 -10.52 -12.45
N PHE A 11 8.90 -10.63 -12.05
CA PHE A 11 9.40 -10.09 -10.79
C PHE A 11 9.30 -8.56 -10.76
N ASN A 12 9.80 -7.88 -11.79
CA ASN A 12 9.77 -6.42 -11.89
C ASN A 12 8.33 -5.88 -11.89
N ASP A 13 7.41 -6.58 -12.55
CA ASP A 13 5.99 -6.21 -12.57
C ASP A 13 5.35 -6.36 -11.19
N ALA A 14 5.61 -7.46 -10.49
CA ALA A 14 5.14 -7.65 -9.12
C ALA A 14 5.74 -6.63 -8.14
N GLN A 15 7.02 -6.28 -8.29
CA GLN A 15 7.67 -5.26 -7.47
C GLN A 15 7.08 -3.86 -7.75
N ARG A 16 6.77 -3.55 -9.00
CA ARG A 16 6.10 -2.30 -9.38
C ARG A 16 4.70 -2.22 -8.79
N ALA A 17 3.91 -3.29 -8.88
CA ALA A 17 2.58 -3.36 -8.27
C ALA A 17 2.62 -3.16 -6.75
N LEU A 18 3.56 -3.82 -6.06
CA LEU A 18 3.76 -3.62 -4.62
C LEU A 18 4.08 -2.15 -4.29
N LYS A 19 4.99 -1.53 -5.05
CA LYS A 19 5.33 -0.11 -4.89
C LYS A 19 4.12 0.80 -5.09
N GLU A 20 3.34 0.57 -6.15
CA GLU A 20 2.14 1.37 -6.46
C GLU A 20 1.09 1.27 -5.35
N ALA A 21 0.87 0.08 -4.81
CA ALA A 21 -0.02 -0.13 -3.66
C ALA A 21 0.48 0.61 -2.41
N THR A 22 1.78 0.50 -2.08
CA THR A 22 2.37 1.24 -0.95
C THR A 22 2.25 2.75 -1.11
N LEU A 23 2.48 3.29 -2.31
CA LEU A 23 2.30 4.71 -2.58
C LEU A 23 0.84 5.14 -2.46
N THR A 24 -0.09 4.28 -2.87
CA THR A 24 -1.53 4.54 -2.74
C THR A 24 -1.95 4.61 -1.28
N MET A 25 -1.49 3.66 -0.45
CA MET A 25 -1.72 3.67 1.00
C MET A 25 -1.13 4.91 1.66
N GLY A 26 0.11 5.29 1.29
CA GLY A 26 0.75 6.51 1.81
C GLY A 26 0.00 7.80 1.43
N ALA A 27 -0.51 7.89 0.20
CA ALA A 27 -1.34 9.02 -0.23
C ALA A 27 -2.67 9.09 0.53
N GLY A 28 -3.25 7.93 0.87
CA GLY A 28 -4.44 7.82 1.71
C GLY A 28 -4.19 8.27 3.14
N ALA A 29 -3.18 7.72 3.80
CA ALA A 29 -2.76 8.12 5.14
C ALA A 29 -2.49 9.64 5.24
N GLN A 30 -1.89 10.26 4.21
CA GLN A 30 -1.70 11.71 4.17
C GLN A 30 -3.03 12.48 4.14
N ARG A 31 -4.03 12.01 3.39
CA ARG A 31 -5.38 12.62 3.37
C ARG A 31 -6.07 12.46 4.72
N ASN A 32 -5.99 11.28 5.34
CA ASN A 32 -6.62 11.01 6.64
C ASN A 32 -6.01 11.93 7.72
N LEU A 33 -4.69 12.12 7.68
CA LEU A 33 -4.01 13.06 8.56
C LEU A 33 -4.49 14.51 8.33
N GLU A 34 -4.66 14.93 7.08
CA GLU A 34 -5.19 16.26 6.76
C GLU A 34 -6.62 16.44 7.29
N HIS A 35 -7.49 15.45 7.11
CA HIS A 35 -8.85 15.45 7.66
C HIS A 35 -8.83 15.54 9.19
N ALA A 36 -8.01 14.74 9.87
CA ALA A 36 -7.88 14.77 11.33
C ALA A 36 -7.38 16.14 11.84
N VAL A 37 -6.36 16.71 11.20
CA VAL A 37 -5.83 18.04 11.52
C VAL A 37 -6.90 19.11 11.35
N ARG A 38 -7.61 19.13 10.22
CA ARG A 38 -8.70 20.08 9.96
C ARG A 38 -9.84 19.92 10.97
N GLY A 39 -10.27 18.69 11.22
CA GLY A 39 -11.33 18.39 12.18
C GLY A 39 -11.00 18.88 13.59
N LEU A 40 -9.77 18.66 14.06
CA LEU A 40 -9.31 19.13 15.36
C LEU A 40 -9.26 20.67 15.45
N PHE A 41 -8.54 21.33 14.54
CA PHE A 41 -8.32 22.78 14.63
C PHE A 41 -9.59 23.60 14.34
N GLN A 42 -10.49 23.08 13.51
CA GLN A 42 -11.75 23.75 13.17
C GLN A 42 -12.92 23.32 14.07
N ARG A 43 -12.69 22.38 15.00
CA ARG A 43 -13.75 21.73 15.80
C ARG A 43 -14.89 21.16 14.93
N ASN A 44 -14.52 20.62 13.78
CA ASN A 44 -15.42 20.08 12.79
C ASN A 44 -15.47 18.55 12.94
N LYS A 45 -16.63 18.02 13.32
CA LYS A 45 -16.78 16.58 13.58
C LYS A 45 -16.87 15.76 12.29
N GLU A 46 -17.37 16.36 11.23
CA GLU A 46 -17.52 15.73 9.92
C GLU A 46 -16.14 15.34 9.37
N PHE A 47 -15.13 16.23 9.47
CA PHE A 47 -13.76 15.90 9.09
C PHE A 47 -13.14 14.80 9.97
N CYS A 48 -13.41 14.80 11.28
CA CYS A 48 -12.94 13.72 12.16
C CYS A 48 -13.58 12.37 11.80
N ASN A 49 -14.89 12.35 11.54
CA ASN A 49 -15.61 11.15 11.16
C ASN A 49 -15.16 10.64 9.79
N GLN A 50 -14.84 11.54 8.85
CA GLN A 50 -14.29 11.17 7.56
C GLN A 50 -12.92 10.49 7.72
N ALA A 51 -12.02 11.06 8.55
CA ALA A 51 -10.72 10.44 8.82
C ALA A 51 -10.84 9.03 9.42
N ILE A 52 -11.86 8.78 10.25
CA ILE A 52 -12.13 7.44 10.82
C ILE A 52 -12.68 6.48 9.76
N ALA A 53 -13.57 6.96 8.88
CA ALA A 53 -14.14 6.14 7.84
C ALA A 53 -13.13 5.80 6.74
N ASP A 54 -12.27 6.75 6.39
CA ASP A 54 -11.24 6.57 5.36
C ASP A 54 -10.23 5.48 5.76
N ASP A 55 -9.89 5.37 7.06
CA ASP A 55 -8.92 4.41 7.63
C ASP A 55 -9.18 2.94 7.25
N GLU A 56 -10.44 2.58 6.98
CA GLU A 56 -10.82 1.22 6.55
C GLU A 56 -10.19 0.85 5.20
N ASP A 57 -9.93 1.83 4.32
CA ASP A 57 -9.27 1.58 3.05
C ASP A 57 -7.76 1.38 3.22
N GLU A 58 -7.13 2.07 4.18
CA GLU A 58 -5.73 1.82 4.56
C GLU A 58 -5.55 0.42 5.17
N ASP A 59 -6.45 -0.03 6.03
CA ASP A 59 -6.43 -1.39 6.60
C ASP A 59 -6.48 -2.47 5.49
N LYS A 60 -7.33 -2.26 4.48
CA LYS A 60 -7.41 -3.20 3.34
C LYS A 60 -6.13 -3.20 2.52
N LEU A 61 -5.53 -2.03 2.33
CA LEU A 61 -4.26 -1.89 1.60
C LEU A 61 -3.10 -2.53 2.37
N GLU A 62 -3.06 -2.43 3.69
CA GLU A 62 -2.06 -3.10 4.54
C GLU A 62 -2.07 -4.61 4.29
N ILE A 63 -3.25 -5.24 4.41
CA ILE A 63 -3.43 -6.69 4.21
C ILE A 63 -2.98 -7.11 2.80
N GLU A 64 -3.30 -6.31 1.78
CA GLU A 64 -2.92 -6.61 0.40
C GLU A 64 -1.41 -6.43 0.17
N ILE A 65 -0.80 -5.38 0.72
CA ILE A 65 0.64 -5.12 0.64
C ILE A 65 1.43 -6.26 1.28
N ASP A 66 1.01 -6.72 2.46
CA ASP A 66 1.62 -7.87 3.14
C ASP A 66 1.52 -9.13 2.29
N ARG A 67 0.35 -9.40 1.71
CA ARG A 67 0.14 -10.52 0.80
C ARG A 67 1.05 -10.44 -0.43
N MET A 68 1.14 -9.27 -1.06
CA MET A 68 2.00 -9.03 -2.23
C MET A 68 3.48 -9.23 -1.89
N GLY A 69 3.93 -8.68 -0.75
CA GLY A 69 5.30 -8.83 -0.26
C GLY A 69 5.67 -10.28 0.01
N MET A 70 4.81 -11.01 0.72
CA MET A 70 4.99 -12.44 0.99
C MET A 70 5.06 -13.27 -0.31
N ASN A 71 4.18 -13.00 -1.28
CA ASN A 71 4.20 -13.67 -2.57
C ASN A 71 5.50 -13.41 -3.35
N LEU A 72 6.01 -12.18 -3.32
CA LEU A 72 7.29 -11.83 -3.92
C LEU A 72 8.45 -12.63 -3.30
N ILE A 73 8.50 -12.71 -1.96
CA ILE A 73 9.56 -13.43 -1.24
C ILE A 73 9.52 -14.93 -1.58
N ILE A 74 8.34 -15.55 -1.49
CA ILE A 74 8.16 -16.99 -1.73
C ILE A 74 8.52 -17.35 -3.18
N LYS A 75 8.06 -16.55 -4.14
CA LYS A 75 8.17 -16.87 -5.57
C LYS A 75 9.56 -16.60 -6.15
N PHE A 76 10.26 -15.57 -5.67
CA PHE A 76 11.49 -15.11 -6.31
C PHE A 76 12.74 -15.18 -5.42
N ARG A 77 12.59 -15.39 -4.10
CA ARG A 77 13.70 -15.45 -3.12
C ARG A 77 14.75 -14.33 -3.33
N PRO A 78 14.35 -13.05 -3.34
CA PRO A 78 15.20 -11.93 -3.76
C PRO A 78 16.40 -11.63 -2.83
N VAL A 79 16.53 -12.34 -1.70
CA VAL A 79 17.63 -12.20 -0.71
C VAL A 79 18.82 -13.15 -0.95
N ALA A 80 18.84 -13.91 -2.05
CA ALA A 80 20.03 -14.67 -2.44
C ALA A 80 20.91 -13.85 -3.39
N ALA A 81 21.68 -12.91 -2.83
CA ALA A 81 22.84 -12.31 -3.48
C ALA A 81 24.07 -12.47 -2.56
#